data_AF-A0A920L873-F1
#
_entry.id   AF-A0A920L873-F1
#
_cell.length_a   1.000
_cell.length_b   1.000
_cell.length_c   1.000
_cell.angle_alpha   90.00
_cell.angle_beta   90.00
_cell.angle_gamma   90.00
#
_symmetry.space_group_name_H-M   'P 1'
#
loop_
_entity.id
_entity.type
_entity.pdbx_description
1 polymer ?
#
loop_
_entity_poly.entity_id
_entity_poly.type
_entity_poly.pdbx_seq_one_letter_code
_entity_poly.pdbx_strand_id
1 'polypeptide(L)'
;MSKTSSAISELRKKNLPYISVLTDPTMGGVSASLAMLGDILIAEPKALIGFAGPRVIEQTVRETLPEGFQRSEFLKDHGAIDMIIHRKT
;
A
#
# COMPACT_ATOMS: atom_id res chain seq x y z
N MET A 1 -2.13 -6.26 -13.38
CA MET A 1 -1.16 -5.21 -13.03
C MET A 1 -0.98 -4.20 -14.16
N SER A 2 -0.51 -4.61 -15.35
CA SER A 2 -0.28 -3.69 -16.47
C SER A 2 -1.54 -2.94 -16.92
N LYS A 3 -2.61 -3.66 -17.26
CA LYS A 3 -3.88 -3.08 -17.74
C LYS A 3 -4.45 -1.99 -16.81
N THR A 4 -4.49 -2.27 -15.51
CA THR A 4 -5.02 -1.34 -14.50
C THR A 4 -4.10 -0.13 -14.31
N SER A 5 -2.78 -0.33 -14.32
CA SER A 5 -1.81 0.77 -14.22
C SER A 5 -1.87 1.69 -15.43
N SER A 6 -2.03 1.13 -16.64
CA SER A 6 -2.25 1.92 -17.86
C SER A 6 -3.53 2.76 -17.76
N ALA A 7 -4.62 2.19 -17.24
CA ALA A 7 -5.86 2.95 -17.05
C ALA A 7 -5.68 4.11 -16.05
N ILE A 8 -4.95 3.92 -14.94
CA ILE A 8 -4.64 4.99 -13.98
C ILE A 8 -3.77 6.08 -14.61
N SER A 9 -2.80 5.70 -15.46
CA SER A 9 -2.00 6.67 -16.23
C SER A 9 -2.88 7.55 -17.13
N GLU A 10 -3.91 6.97 -17.76
CA GLU A 10 -4.89 7.75 -18.54
C GLU A 10 -5.76 8.67 -17.68
N LEU A 11 -6.11 8.28 -16.44
CA LEU A 11 -6.79 9.17 -15.49
C LEU A 11 -5.92 10.37 -15.14
N ARG A 12 -4.64 10.14 -14.85
CA ARG A 12 -3.67 11.20 -14.55
C ARG A 12 -3.49 12.18 -15.71
N LYS A 13 -3.41 11.69 -16.96
CA LYS A 13 -3.35 12.55 -18.16
C LYS A 13 -4.58 13.46 -18.31
N LYS A 14 -5.72 13.03 -17.79
CA LYS A 14 -6.98 13.79 -17.80
C LYS A 14 -7.17 14.66 -16.55
N ASN A 15 -6.16 14.74 -15.67
CA ASN A 15 -6.23 15.44 -14.38
C ASN A 15 -7.42 14.97 -13.51
N LEU A 16 -7.78 13.69 -13.60
CA LEU A 16 -8.81 13.09 -12.76
C LEU A 16 -8.14 12.51 -11.51
N PRO A 17 -8.59 12.91 -10.30
CA PRO A 17 -7.98 12.44 -9.06
C PRO A 17 -8.27 10.96 -8.85
N TYR A 18 -7.24 10.20 -8.46
CA TYR A 18 -7.34 8.82 -8.06
C TYR A 18 -6.85 8.65 -6.63
N ILE A 19 -7.77 8.32 -5.72
CA ILE A 19 -7.46 8.07 -4.31
C ILE A 19 -7.43 6.56 -4.09
N SER A 20 -6.34 6.06 -3.53
CA SER A 20 -6.21 4.65 -3.16
C SER A 20 -6.46 4.50 -1.66
N VAL A 21 -7.37 3.61 -1.30
CA VAL A 21 -7.65 3.25 0.10
C VAL A 21 -7.16 1.84 0.34
N LEU A 22 -6.13 1.72 1.17
CA LEU A 22 -5.42 0.50 1.49
C LEU A 22 -5.96 -0.09 2.78
N THR A 23 -6.63 -1.23 2.66
CA THR A 23 -7.24 -1.95 3.78
C THR A 23 -6.46 -3.21 4.10
N ASP A 24 -6.72 -3.79 5.27
CA ASP A 24 -6.06 -5.03 5.69
C ASP A 24 -6.67 -6.27 5.01
N PRO A 25 -5.88 -7.11 4.30
CA PRO A 25 -4.52 -6.89 3.81
C PRO A 25 -4.49 -6.40 2.34
N THR A 26 -3.48 -5.60 1.97
CA THR A 26 -3.18 -5.22 0.58
C THR A 26 -1.77 -5.65 0.19
N MET A 27 -1.67 -6.83 -0.46
CA MET A 27 -0.37 -7.47 -0.71
C MET A 27 -0.09 -7.79 -2.19
N GLY A 28 1.16 -8.12 -2.50
CA GLY A 28 1.55 -8.74 -3.77
C GLY A 28 1.36 -7.83 -4.99
N GLY A 29 0.80 -8.41 -6.06
CA GLY A 29 0.62 -7.69 -7.32
C GLY A 29 -0.33 -6.49 -7.23
N VAL A 30 -1.25 -6.47 -6.25
CA VAL A 30 -2.16 -5.33 -6.05
C VAL A 30 -1.40 -4.16 -5.42
N SER A 31 -0.61 -4.41 -4.37
CA SER A 31 0.25 -3.38 -3.76
C SER A 31 1.30 -2.89 -4.76
N ALA A 32 1.87 -3.76 -5.58
CA ALA A 32 2.83 -3.37 -6.63
C ALA A 32 2.18 -2.82 -7.92
N SER A 33 0.88 -2.50 -7.92
CA SER A 33 0.23 -1.85 -9.05
C SER A 33 -0.79 -0.81 -8.60
N LEU A 34 -2.08 -1.03 -8.88
CA LEU A 34 -3.12 -0.02 -8.73
C LEU A 34 -3.17 0.59 -7.32
N ALA A 35 -2.90 -0.19 -6.27
CA ALA A 35 -3.04 0.29 -4.90
C ALA A 35 -1.97 1.32 -4.47
N MET A 36 -0.81 1.38 -5.15
CA MET A 36 0.28 2.35 -4.87
C MET A 36 0.39 3.45 -5.93
N LEU A 37 -0.52 3.50 -6.91
CA LEU A 37 -0.53 4.50 -7.98
C LEU A 37 -1.54 5.65 -7.73
N GLY A 38 -2.09 5.73 -6.53
CA GLY A 38 -2.94 6.84 -6.10
C GLY A 38 -2.20 8.17 -6.12
N ASP A 39 -2.93 9.24 -6.42
CA ASP A 39 -2.45 10.61 -6.15
C ASP A 39 -2.44 10.90 -4.64
N ILE A 40 -3.31 10.21 -3.89
CA ILE A 40 -3.30 10.15 -2.43
C ILE A 40 -3.47 8.68 -2.01
N LEU A 41 -2.62 8.23 -1.10
CA LEU A 41 -2.63 6.92 -0.48
C LEU A 41 -3.14 7.03 0.97
N ILE A 42 -4.32 6.48 1.21
CA ILE A 42 -4.95 6.43 2.54
C ILE A 42 -4.92 4.99 3.02
N ALA A 43 -4.55 4.74 4.27
CA ALA A 43 -4.68 3.42 4.86
C ALA A 43 -5.57 3.41 6.10
N GLU A 44 -6.14 2.24 6.39
CA GLU A 44 -6.80 2.00 7.67
C GLU A 44 -5.77 1.71 8.78
N PRO A 45 -6.07 2.03 10.05
CA PRO A 45 -5.17 1.73 11.16
C PRO A 45 -4.79 0.25 11.20
N LYS A 46 -3.50 -0.02 11.45
CA LYS A 46 -2.90 -1.36 11.52
C LYS A 46 -2.99 -2.21 10.26
N ALA A 47 -3.37 -1.64 9.10
CA ALA A 47 -3.49 -2.41 7.86
C ALA A 47 -2.15 -3.02 7.43
N LEU A 48 -2.13 -4.30 7.05
CA LEU A 48 -0.94 -4.94 6.52
C LEU A 48 -0.84 -4.70 5.01
N ILE A 49 0.22 -4.01 4.58
CA ILE A 49 0.42 -3.61 3.19
C ILE A 49 1.85 -3.92 2.77
N GLY A 50 2.04 -4.56 1.62
CA GLY A 50 3.38 -4.83 1.11
C GLY A 50 3.47 -5.86 -0.01
N PHE A 51 4.57 -5.83 -0.75
CA PHE A 51 4.72 -6.71 -1.91
C PHE A 51 4.89 -8.20 -1.52
N ALA A 52 5.91 -8.52 -0.73
CA ALA A 52 6.11 -9.86 -0.21
C ALA A 52 5.56 -9.99 1.21
N GLY A 53 5.04 -11.17 1.56
CA GLY A 53 4.60 -11.45 2.93
C GLY A 53 5.76 -11.41 3.92
N PRO A 54 5.53 -11.00 5.18
CA PRO A 54 6.58 -10.85 6.18
C PRO A 54 7.36 -12.17 6.40
N ARG A 55 6.65 -13.31 6.40
CA ARG A 55 7.26 -14.64 6.51
C ARG A 55 8.29 -14.93 5.39
N VAL A 56 7.98 -14.55 4.16
CA VAL A 56 8.90 -14.77 3.02
C VAL A 56 10.14 -13.89 3.17
N ILE A 57 9.95 -12.66 3.66
CA ILE A 57 11.05 -11.71 3.90
C ILE A 57 11.94 -12.21 5.04
N GLU A 58 11.38 -12.63 6.17
CA GLU A 58 12.13 -13.22 7.30
C GLU A 58 12.95 -14.43 6.87
N GLN A 59 12.36 -15.33 6.09
CA GLN A 59 13.07 -16.51 5.57
C GLN A 59 14.22 -16.14 4.64
N THR A 60 14.10 -15.02 3.91
CA THR A 60 15.11 -14.57 2.94
C THR A 60 16.25 -13.83 3.63
N VAL A 61 15.93 -12.91 4.56
CA VAL A 61 16.91 -12.08 5.27
C VAL A 61 17.52 -12.81 6.47
N ARG A 62 16.84 -13.84 7.00
CA ARG A 62 17.22 -14.61 8.19
C ARG A 62 17.36 -13.77 9.46
N GLU A 63 16.58 -12.70 9.52
CA GLU A 63 16.47 -11.79 10.67
C GLU A 63 14.99 -11.63 11.05
N THR A 64 14.75 -11.29 12.32
CA THR A 64 13.41 -10.92 12.79
C THR A 64 13.04 -9.54 12.29
N LEU A 65 11.85 -9.41 11.71
CA LEU A 65 11.38 -8.11 11.23
C LEU A 65 11.05 -7.17 12.41
N PRO A 66 11.24 -5.85 12.24
CA PRO A 66 10.84 -4.87 13.24
C PRO A 66 9.37 -4.99 13.63
N GLU A 67 9.05 -4.58 14.86
CA GLU A 67 7.66 -4.50 15.28
C GLU A 67 6.87 -3.54 14.37
N GLY A 68 5.67 -3.96 13.97
CA GLY A 68 4.84 -3.17 13.07
C GLY A 68 5.33 -3.13 11.62
N PHE A 69 6.32 -3.95 11.23
CA PHE A 69 6.74 -4.05 9.84
C PHE A 69 5.54 -4.27 8.90
N GLN A 70 5.50 -3.52 7.78
CA GLN A 70 4.39 -3.50 6.82
C GLN A 70 3.04 -3.02 7.35
N ARG A 71 2.94 -2.52 8.58
CA ARG A 71 1.73 -1.88 9.08
C ARG A 71 1.60 -0.47 8.51
N SER A 72 0.37 0.02 8.42
CA SER A 72 0.06 1.38 7.97
C SER A 72 0.88 2.45 8.67
N GLU A 73 1.11 2.31 9.98
CA GLU A 73 1.89 3.23 10.81
C GLU A 73 3.36 3.23 10.38
N PHE A 74 3.95 2.04 10.26
CA PHE A 74 5.31 1.88 9.76
C PHE A 74 5.47 2.48 8.37
N LEU A 75 4.53 2.20 7.47
CA LEU A 75 4.58 2.69 6.09
C LEU A 75 4.38 4.20 5.98
N LYS A 76 3.53 4.79 6.83
CA LYS A 76 3.38 6.25 6.93
C LYS A 76 4.67 6.91 7.41
N ASP A 77 5.34 6.33 8.41
CA ASP A 77 6.61 6.85 8.92
C ASP A 77 7.75 6.74 7.89
N HIS A 78 7.65 5.81 6.93
CA HIS A 78 8.59 5.64 5.81
C HIS A 78 8.15 6.36 4.53
N GLY A 79 7.09 7.18 4.58
CA GLY A 79 6.63 8.00 3.44
C GLY A 79 5.93 7.23 2.32
N ALA A 80 5.50 5.99 2.57
CA ALA A 80 4.77 5.17 1.60
C ALA A 80 3.25 5.39 1.65
N ILE A 81 2.72 6.04 2.70
CA ILE A 81 1.30 6.32 2.88
C ILE A 81 1.15 7.78 3.34
N ASP A 82 0.23 8.52 2.75
CA ASP A 82 0.00 9.92 3.08
C ASP A 82 -0.77 10.08 4.40
N MET A 83 -1.82 9.27 4.58
CA MET A 83 -2.74 9.41 5.71
C MET A 83 -3.23 8.07 6.25
N ILE A 84 -3.41 7.99 7.57
CA ILE A 84 -4.11 6.89 8.22
C ILE A 84 -5.47 7.40 8.71
N ILE A 85 -6.55 6.80 8.22
CA ILE A 85 -7.91 7.24 8.52
C ILE A 85 -8.72 6.06 9.06
N HIS A 86 -9.27 6.24 10.25
CA HIS A 86 -10.17 5.25 10.86
C HIS A 86 -11.56 5.29 10.22
N ARG A 87 -12.09 4.13 9.84
CA ARG A 87 -13.46 3.98 9.36
C ARG A 87 -14.43 4.16 10.53
N LYS A 88 -15.24 5.22 10.51
CA LYS A 88 -16.38 5.36 11.42
C LYS A 88 -17.52 4.50 10.89
N THR A 89 -17.69 3.33 11.48
CA THR A 89 -18.88 2.48 11.29
C THR A 89 -19.97 2.82 12.28
#